data_AF-A0AAU9X0Y1-F1
#
_entry.id   AF-A0AAU9X0Y1-F1
#
_cell.length_a   1.000
_cell.length_b   1.000
_cell.length_c   1.000
_cell.angle_alpha   90.00
_cell.angle_beta   90.00
_cell.angle_gamma   90.00
#
_symmetry.space_group_name_H-M   'P 1'
#
loop_
_entity.id
_entity.type
_entity.pdbx_description
1 polymer ?
#
loop_
_entity_poly.entity_id
_entity_poly.type
_entity_poly.pdbx_seq_one_letter_code
_entity_poly.pdbx_strand_id
1 'polypeptide(L)'
;MDGPNVNWKFYSMLTDEAKGSIIDYTKVTGNSLFALKFCKHRWLENVLVAERTQSMWDSVVKYVQSARAGKVPQPQNKSFETVQEFVADPFTTAKVAFFLSVAKQVTPFLTLYQTDKPMLPFLATDLIHASHSKIDLGFTADKKIKESIAKSTVSEKRVLQFQMECKEFLMKVVCKLIAKAPIQYSLVRNINCLDPRNMMSDHDVSITKFKRVLTTLENAKKVPEGECDSLLELFRQFIMEVPSSSPSEFKDYDPNNDRLDSFLYLHMGQKRSYQSLWKVVSELLILSHGQASVERGFSVNKQLEVENLQERSFIAQRLVQDHVQSVGGVLAVSINKPLLLSAAGARQKYLSYLDEQKRKKTSEGVELKRKELVDELDELKKKRRRLDSDVDNLVKSADEFAQKAEDTGKLVWITKSNSLRRTAKEKEIARKDLECKIANVVDELKKA
;
A
#
# COMPACT_ATOMS: atom_id res chain seq x y z
N MET A 1 -14.41 22.82 -6.02
CA MET A 1 -15.83 22.48 -6.16
C MET A 1 -16.22 21.48 -5.09
N ASP A 2 -17.24 21.83 -4.31
CA ASP A 2 -17.71 21.09 -3.14
C ASP A 2 -18.92 20.19 -3.44
N GLY A 3 -19.02 19.64 -4.65
CA GLY A 3 -20.22 18.95 -5.17
C GLY A 3 -20.86 17.94 -4.19
N PRO A 4 -20.11 16.96 -3.63
CA PRO A 4 -20.64 16.02 -2.64
C PRO A 4 -20.77 16.61 -1.23
N ASN A 5 -20.10 17.72 -0.95
CA ASN A 5 -20.09 18.36 0.37
C ASN A 5 -21.48 18.92 0.70
N VAL A 6 -22.22 19.43 -0.29
CA VAL A 6 -23.61 19.86 -0.11
C VAL A 6 -24.50 18.71 0.37
N ASN A 7 -24.38 17.53 -0.25
CA ASN A 7 -25.11 16.32 0.15
C ASN A 7 -24.74 15.93 1.58
N TRP A 8 -23.44 15.87 1.89
CA TRP A 8 -22.96 15.53 3.23
C TRP A 8 -23.43 16.52 4.29
N LYS A 9 -23.43 17.82 4.00
CA LYS A 9 -23.89 18.85 4.94
C LYS A 9 -25.39 18.78 5.15
N PHE A 10 -26.15 18.51 4.09
CA PHE A 10 -27.58 18.26 4.22
C PHE A 10 -27.88 16.96 4.98
N TYR A 11 -27.12 15.89 4.75
CA TYR A 11 -27.20 14.64 5.50
C TYR A 11 -26.88 14.86 6.99
N SER A 12 -25.78 15.54 7.31
CA SER A 12 -25.36 15.88 8.68
C SER A 12 -26.44 16.68 9.38
N MET A 13 -26.96 17.73 8.73
CA MET A 13 -28.06 18.55 9.27
C MET A 13 -29.28 17.69 9.66
N LEU A 14 -29.71 16.78 8.79
CA LEU A 14 -30.88 15.92 9.06
C LEU A 14 -30.64 14.81 10.09
N THR A 15 -29.37 14.48 10.38
CA THR A 15 -29.00 13.39 11.30
C THR A 15 -28.53 13.88 12.67
N ASP A 16 -27.95 15.07 12.74
CA ASP A 16 -27.52 15.72 13.99
C ASP A 16 -28.72 16.30 14.76
N GLU A 17 -29.77 16.73 14.05
CA GLU A 17 -31.03 17.16 14.65
C GLU A 17 -32.03 16.00 14.66
N ALA A 18 -32.14 15.32 15.80
CA ALA A 18 -33.02 14.18 16.02
C ALA A 18 -34.42 14.34 15.38
N LYS A 19 -34.94 13.28 14.72
CA LYS A 19 -36.30 12.99 14.15
C LYS A 19 -37.19 14.16 13.65
N GLY A 20 -37.30 15.28 14.34
CA GLY A 20 -38.07 16.48 13.98
C GLY A 20 -37.69 17.13 12.65
N SER A 21 -36.40 17.33 12.37
CA SER A 21 -35.98 17.99 11.11
C SER A 21 -36.30 17.15 9.86
N ILE A 22 -36.32 15.83 9.98
CA ILE A 22 -36.79 14.91 8.93
C ILE A 22 -38.30 15.04 8.71
N ILE A 23 -39.08 15.10 9.79
CA ILE A 23 -40.55 15.26 9.74
C ILE A 23 -40.90 16.60 9.10
N ASP A 24 -40.22 17.68 9.50
CA ASP A 24 -40.43 19.03 8.97
C ASP A 24 -40.05 19.12 7.49
N TYR A 25 -38.93 18.49 7.10
CA TYR A 25 -38.55 18.39 5.70
C TYR A 25 -39.63 17.72 4.85
N THR A 26 -40.12 16.55 5.27
CA THR A 26 -41.16 15.82 4.54
C THR A 26 -42.47 16.58 4.51
N LYS A 27 -42.85 17.25 5.60
CA LYS A 27 -44.08 18.06 5.68
C LYS A 27 -44.04 19.28 4.75
N VAL A 28 -42.91 19.97 4.68
CA VAL A 28 -42.75 21.17 3.84
C VAL A 28 -42.60 20.81 2.35
N THR A 29 -41.80 19.80 2.05
CA THR A 29 -41.44 19.48 0.68
C THR A 29 -42.45 18.55 0.01
N GLY A 30 -43.14 17.70 0.79
CA GLY A 30 -43.93 16.58 0.28
C GLY A 30 -43.07 15.41 -0.20
N ASN A 31 -41.76 15.44 0.05
CA ASN A 31 -40.80 14.47 -0.47
C ASN A 31 -40.15 13.68 0.69
N SER A 32 -40.00 12.37 0.49
CA SER A 32 -39.30 11.45 1.39
C SER A 32 -37.93 11.03 0.85
N LEU A 33 -37.45 11.67 -0.22
CA LEU A 33 -36.13 11.44 -0.77
C LEU A 33 -35.06 12.21 0.03
N PHE A 34 -34.26 11.47 0.80
CA PHE A 34 -33.21 12.07 1.64
C PHE A 34 -31.81 11.98 1.02
N ALA A 35 -30.92 12.80 1.58
CA ALA A 35 -29.49 12.79 1.31
C ALA A 35 -28.86 11.43 1.65
N LEU A 36 -27.77 11.08 0.97
CA LEU A 36 -27.06 9.83 1.19
C LEU A 36 -25.88 10.07 2.13
N LYS A 37 -25.57 9.08 2.97
CA LYS A 37 -24.32 9.07 3.72
C LYS A 37 -23.16 9.09 2.72
N PHE A 38 -22.21 9.99 2.93
CA PHE A 38 -21.09 10.21 2.02
C PHE A 38 -19.75 10.01 2.73
N CYS A 39 -18.84 9.26 2.12
CA CYS A 39 -17.44 9.15 2.58
C CYS A 39 -16.52 9.93 1.64
N LYS A 40 -15.86 10.98 2.16
CA LYS A 40 -14.94 11.86 1.39
C LYS A 40 -13.80 11.13 0.69
N HIS A 41 -13.41 9.97 1.20
CA HIS A 41 -12.32 9.18 0.65
C HIS A 41 -12.79 8.21 -0.44
N ARG A 42 -14.08 7.88 -0.56
CA ARG A 42 -14.58 6.85 -1.50
C ARG A 42 -15.09 7.46 -2.79
N TRP A 43 -14.22 7.55 -3.79
CA TRP A 43 -14.54 8.28 -5.01
C TRP A 43 -15.63 7.63 -5.87
N LEU A 44 -15.83 6.32 -5.75
CA LEU A 44 -16.86 5.60 -6.51
C LEU A 44 -18.29 5.80 -5.97
N GLU A 45 -18.42 6.31 -4.73
CA GLU A 45 -19.72 6.71 -4.19
C GLU A 45 -20.14 8.11 -4.70
N ASN A 46 -19.21 8.88 -5.31
CA ASN A 46 -19.44 10.27 -5.72
C ASN A 46 -20.58 10.42 -6.74
N VAL A 47 -20.68 9.52 -7.72
CA VAL A 47 -21.72 9.60 -8.78
C VAL A 47 -23.10 9.47 -8.15
N LEU A 48 -23.32 8.42 -7.34
CA LEU A 48 -24.60 8.17 -6.66
C LEU A 48 -25.00 9.34 -5.74
N VAL A 49 -24.04 9.88 -5.00
CA VAL A 49 -24.27 11.01 -4.09
C VAL A 49 -24.57 12.30 -4.86
N ALA A 50 -23.87 12.57 -5.96
CA ALA A 50 -24.13 13.75 -6.79
C ALA A 50 -25.49 13.66 -7.51
N GLU A 51 -25.86 12.49 -8.05
CA GLU A 51 -27.18 12.26 -8.65
C GLU A 51 -28.29 12.44 -7.63
N ARG A 52 -28.13 11.90 -6.41
CA ARG A 52 -29.08 12.13 -5.32
C ARG A 52 -29.26 13.62 -5.03
N THR A 53 -28.15 14.36 -4.95
CA THR A 53 -28.17 15.81 -4.70
C THR A 53 -28.97 16.53 -5.77
N GLN A 54 -28.77 16.16 -7.03
CA GLN A 54 -29.50 16.77 -8.14
C GLN A 54 -31.01 16.48 -8.06
N SER A 55 -31.41 15.24 -7.74
CA SER A 55 -32.83 14.88 -7.63
C SER A 55 -33.54 15.56 -6.46
N MET A 56 -32.83 15.81 -5.36
CA MET A 56 -33.43 16.40 -4.16
C MET A 56 -33.32 17.94 -4.09
N TRP A 57 -32.55 18.56 -5.00
CA TRP A 57 -32.14 19.97 -4.86
C TRP A 57 -33.32 20.93 -4.70
N ASP A 58 -34.37 20.80 -5.51
CA ASP A 58 -35.54 21.69 -5.44
C ASP A 58 -36.27 21.55 -4.09
N SER A 59 -36.29 20.34 -3.53
CA SER A 59 -36.85 20.10 -2.20
C SER A 59 -35.97 20.72 -1.11
N VAL A 60 -34.64 20.68 -1.26
CA VAL A 60 -33.70 21.36 -0.34
C VAL A 60 -33.92 22.88 -0.37
N VAL A 61 -34.01 23.48 -1.56
CA VAL A 61 -34.26 24.93 -1.72
C VAL A 61 -35.58 25.31 -1.05
N LYS A 62 -36.65 24.55 -1.29
CA LYS A 62 -37.99 24.79 -0.69
C LYS A 62 -37.96 24.71 0.83
N TYR A 63 -37.25 23.73 1.41
CA TYR A 63 -37.10 23.60 2.85
C TYR A 63 -36.35 24.80 3.46
N VAL A 64 -35.20 25.16 2.89
CA VAL A 64 -34.37 26.27 3.36
C VAL A 64 -35.11 27.61 3.29
N GLN A 65 -35.85 27.87 2.21
CA GLN A 65 -36.69 29.06 2.07
C GLN A 65 -37.83 29.08 3.12
N SER A 66 -38.44 27.94 3.40
CA SER A 66 -39.51 27.83 4.41
C SER A 66 -38.98 28.03 5.83
N ALA A 67 -37.79 27.52 6.14
CA ALA A 67 -37.10 27.77 7.41
C ALA A 67 -36.75 29.25 7.59
N ARG A 68 -36.23 29.92 6.53
CA ARG A 68 -35.97 31.37 6.54
C ARG A 68 -37.23 32.21 6.71
N ALA A 69 -38.37 31.73 6.19
CA ALA A 69 -39.67 32.37 6.34
C ALA A 69 -40.34 32.08 7.71
N GLY A 70 -39.68 31.35 8.61
CA GLY A 70 -40.21 31.01 9.95
C GLY A 70 -41.34 29.98 9.95
N LYS A 71 -41.57 29.26 8.83
CA LYS A 71 -42.64 28.24 8.73
C LYS A 71 -42.29 26.93 9.43
N VAL A 72 -41.01 26.68 9.64
CA VAL A 72 -40.45 25.56 10.41
C VAL A 72 -39.31 26.08 11.27
N PRO A 73 -38.97 25.40 12.40
CA PRO A 73 -37.82 25.76 13.20
C PRO A 73 -36.56 25.84 12.35
N GLN A 74 -35.80 26.92 12.49
CA GLN A 74 -34.56 27.10 11.76
C GLN A 74 -33.42 26.38 12.48
N PRO A 75 -32.76 25.40 11.84
CA PRO A 75 -31.56 24.75 12.39
C PRO A 75 -30.47 25.78 12.71
N GLN A 76 -29.93 25.75 13.94
CA GLN A 76 -28.87 26.66 14.40
C GLN A 76 -27.50 25.97 14.38
N ASN A 77 -27.22 25.23 13.31
CA ASN A 77 -25.99 24.46 13.16
C ASN A 77 -25.21 24.90 11.92
N LYS A 78 -23.88 24.73 11.99
CA LYS A 78 -22.95 25.10 10.90
C LYS A 78 -23.26 24.41 9.58
N SER A 79 -23.86 23.21 9.62
CA SER A 79 -24.25 22.47 8.42
C SER A 79 -25.40 23.17 7.69
N PHE A 80 -26.37 23.74 8.40
CA PHE A 80 -27.46 24.51 7.82
C PHE A 80 -27.00 25.85 7.24
N GLU A 81 -26.10 26.57 7.92
CA GLU A 81 -25.46 27.79 7.38
C GLU A 81 -24.77 27.51 6.03
N THR A 82 -24.05 26.39 5.96
CA THR A 82 -23.38 25.96 4.72
C THR A 82 -24.40 25.64 3.62
N VAL A 83 -25.49 24.92 3.93
CA VAL A 83 -26.55 24.63 2.95
C VAL A 83 -27.23 25.92 2.48
N GLN A 84 -27.41 26.90 3.37
CA GLN A 84 -27.95 28.22 3.07
C GLN A 84 -27.10 29.01 2.08
N GLU A 85 -25.77 28.95 2.20
CA GLU A 85 -24.83 29.52 1.25
C GLU A 85 -24.96 28.84 -0.12
N PHE A 86 -25.06 27.51 -0.16
CA PHE A 86 -25.25 26.77 -1.41
C PHE A 86 -26.60 27.07 -2.10
N VAL A 87 -27.68 27.28 -1.34
CA VAL A 87 -28.98 27.71 -1.89
C VAL A 87 -28.91 29.15 -2.44
N ALA A 88 -28.06 30.01 -1.86
CA ALA A 88 -27.86 31.37 -2.33
C ALA A 88 -26.95 31.47 -3.57
N ASP A 89 -26.07 30.49 -3.79
CA ASP A 89 -25.18 30.45 -4.97
C ASP A 89 -25.94 30.01 -6.25
N PRO A 90 -26.07 30.88 -7.26
CA PRO A 90 -26.76 30.56 -8.51
C PRO A 90 -26.06 29.45 -9.31
N PHE A 91 -24.78 29.18 -9.06
CA PHE A 91 -24.02 28.15 -9.77
C PHE A 91 -24.08 26.78 -9.12
N THR A 92 -24.75 26.59 -7.97
CA THR A 92 -24.71 25.30 -7.27
C THR A 92 -25.18 24.14 -8.13
N THR A 93 -26.28 24.30 -8.87
CA THR A 93 -26.80 23.25 -9.76
C THR A 93 -25.89 22.96 -10.95
N ALA A 94 -25.13 23.97 -11.42
CA ALA A 94 -24.13 23.85 -12.46
C ALA A 94 -22.85 23.17 -11.93
N LYS A 95 -22.40 23.54 -10.71
CA LYS A 95 -21.29 22.90 -9.98
C LYS A 95 -21.55 21.40 -9.77
N VAL A 96 -22.76 21.02 -9.32
CA VAL A 96 -23.15 19.62 -9.14
C VAL A 96 -23.18 18.88 -10.49
N ALA A 97 -23.72 19.50 -11.54
CA ALA A 97 -23.76 18.88 -12.87
C ALA A 97 -22.36 18.69 -13.49
N PHE A 98 -21.50 19.69 -13.37
CA PHE A 98 -20.11 19.60 -13.81
C PHE A 98 -19.35 18.53 -13.02
N PHE A 99 -19.47 18.53 -11.69
CA PHE A 99 -18.89 17.49 -10.85
C PHE A 99 -19.36 16.09 -11.28
N LEU A 100 -20.66 15.92 -11.54
CA LEU A 100 -21.21 14.65 -12.00
C LEU A 100 -20.63 14.22 -13.36
N SER A 101 -20.46 15.15 -14.30
CA SER A 101 -19.79 14.89 -15.59
C SER A 101 -18.37 14.36 -15.38
N VAL A 102 -17.57 15.05 -14.56
CA VAL A 102 -16.19 14.63 -14.25
C VAL A 102 -16.18 13.28 -13.53
N ALA A 103 -17.05 13.09 -12.53
CA ALA A 103 -17.13 11.84 -11.79
C ALA A 103 -17.49 10.66 -12.71
N LYS A 104 -18.41 10.85 -13.67
CA LYS A 104 -18.79 9.84 -14.66
C LYS A 104 -17.66 9.51 -15.64
N GLN A 105 -16.81 10.47 -15.99
CA GLN A 105 -15.63 10.22 -16.83
C GLN A 105 -14.53 9.46 -16.08
N VAL A 106 -14.34 9.75 -14.79
CA VAL A 106 -13.30 9.13 -13.97
C VAL A 106 -13.72 7.74 -13.45
N THR A 107 -15.02 7.50 -13.27
CA THR A 107 -15.56 6.25 -12.69
C THR A 107 -15.13 4.99 -13.46
N PRO A 108 -15.23 4.89 -14.80
CA PRO A 108 -14.79 3.71 -15.54
C PRO A 108 -13.33 3.34 -15.27
N PHE A 109 -12.43 4.33 -15.25
CA PHE A 109 -11.04 4.13 -14.89
C PHE A 109 -10.90 3.61 -13.45
N LEU A 110 -11.59 4.22 -12.48
CA LEU A 110 -11.53 3.78 -11.09
C LEU A 110 -12.07 2.35 -10.88
N THR A 111 -13.08 1.94 -11.64
CA THR A 111 -13.63 0.58 -11.57
C THR A 111 -12.78 -0.44 -12.30
N LEU A 112 -12.08 -0.05 -13.37
CA LEU A 112 -11.26 -0.95 -14.18
C LEU A 112 -10.17 -1.65 -13.36
N TYR A 113 -9.60 -0.95 -12.38
CA TYR A 113 -8.53 -1.46 -11.52
C TYR A 113 -9.04 -2.16 -10.25
N GLN A 114 -10.36 -2.34 -10.11
CA GLN A 114 -11.00 -3.04 -8.99
C GLN A 114 -11.36 -4.48 -9.34
N THR A 115 -10.35 -5.21 -9.78
CA THR A 115 -10.49 -6.59 -10.21
C THR A 115 -9.39 -7.44 -9.60
N ASP A 116 -9.64 -8.73 -9.53
CA ASP A 116 -8.67 -9.77 -9.21
C ASP A 116 -7.76 -10.10 -10.41
N LYS A 117 -8.05 -9.56 -11.61
CA LYS A 117 -7.16 -9.64 -12.76
C LYS A 117 -5.88 -8.82 -12.54
N PRO A 118 -4.73 -9.27 -13.07
CA PRO A 118 -3.48 -8.56 -12.86
C PRO A 118 -3.35 -7.32 -13.76
N MET A 119 -3.98 -6.21 -13.32
CA MET A 119 -4.13 -4.99 -14.10
C MET A 119 -3.00 -3.96 -13.93
N LEU A 120 -2.10 -4.12 -12.93
CA LEU A 120 -1.04 -3.13 -12.66
C LEU A 120 -0.14 -2.82 -13.87
N PRO A 121 0.20 -3.78 -14.77
CA PRO A 121 0.93 -3.50 -16.01
C PRO A 121 0.29 -2.48 -16.95
N PHE A 122 -1.04 -2.30 -16.88
CA PHE A 122 -1.77 -1.38 -17.77
C PHE A 122 -1.94 0.03 -17.13
N LEU A 123 -1.79 0.14 -15.81
CA LEU A 123 -2.11 1.34 -15.03
C LEU A 123 -1.38 2.60 -15.50
N ALA A 124 -0.08 2.52 -15.73
CA ALA A 124 0.71 3.69 -16.10
C ALA A 124 0.27 4.25 -17.46
N THR A 125 0.01 3.37 -18.41
CA THR A 125 -0.41 3.70 -19.78
C THR A 125 -1.81 4.33 -19.76
N ASP A 126 -2.76 3.70 -19.08
CA ASP A 126 -4.15 4.18 -19.02
C ASP A 126 -4.25 5.52 -18.27
N LEU A 127 -3.46 5.72 -17.23
CA LEU A 127 -3.45 6.99 -16.48
C LEU A 127 -2.90 8.15 -17.33
N ILE A 128 -1.87 7.89 -18.14
CA ILE A 128 -1.33 8.89 -19.08
C ILE A 128 -2.39 9.23 -20.14
N HIS A 129 -3.05 8.24 -20.73
CA HIS A 129 -4.12 8.46 -21.70
C HIS A 129 -5.31 9.23 -21.10
N ALA A 130 -5.73 8.88 -19.88
CA ALA A 130 -6.80 9.58 -19.16
C ALA A 130 -6.45 11.04 -18.83
N SER A 131 -5.16 11.39 -18.74
CA SER A 131 -4.71 12.76 -18.45
C SER A 131 -4.73 13.70 -19.66
N HIS A 132 -4.77 13.17 -20.89
CA HIS A 132 -4.68 13.94 -22.14
C HIS A 132 -6.06 14.21 -22.80
N SER A 133 -7.17 13.72 -22.24
CA SER A 133 -8.51 14.02 -22.77
C SER A 133 -8.84 15.50 -22.58
N LYS A 134 -9.15 16.20 -23.68
CA LYS A 134 -9.53 17.61 -23.69
C LYS A 134 -10.63 17.90 -22.66
N ILE A 135 -10.44 18.98 -21.89
CA ILE A 135 -11.38 19.46 -20.87
C ILE A 135 -12.67 19.93 -21.54
N ASP A 136 -13.74 19.14 -21.41
CA ASP A 136 -15.10 19.54 -21.77
C ASP A 136 -15.90 19.82 -20.48
N LEU A 137 -16.57 20.98 -20.42
CA LEU A 137 -17.46 21.35 -19.32
C LEU A 137 -18.70 20.44 -19.26
N GLY A 138 -18.99 19.72 -20.33
CA GLY A 138 -20.11 18.80 -20.44
C GLY A 138 -21.42 19.53 -20.72
N PHE A 139 -22.21 18.93 -21.61
CA PHE A 139 -23.44 19.52 -22.17
C PHE A 139 -24.43 20.05 -21.11
N THR A 140 -24.61 19.32 -20.01
CA THR A 140 -25.58 19.67 -18.96
C THR A 140 -25.15 20.88 -18.13
N ALA A 141 -23.85 21.03 -17.84
CA ALA A 141 -23.37 22.18 -17.09
C ALA A 141 -23.44 23.45 -17.95
N ASP A 142 -23.04 23.35 -19.22
CA ASP A 142 -23.11 24.45 -20.19
C ASP A 142 -24.55 24.95 -20.39
N LYS A 143 -25.52 24.03 -20.51
CA LYS A 143 -26.96 24.37 -20.59
C LYS A 143 -27.43 25.16 -19.36
N LYS A 144 -27.10 24.71 -18.14
CA LYS A 144 -27.51 25.40 -16.90
C LYS A 144 -26.89 26.79 -16.74
N ILE A 145 -25.66 26.97 -17.24
CA ILE A 145 -25.00 28.28 -17.25
C ILE A 145 -25.70 29.21 -18.23
N LYS A 146 -25.98 28.75 -19.45
CA LYS A 146 -26.72 29.51 -20.48
C LYS A 146 -28.11 29.92 -20.01
N GLU A 147 -28.84 29.03 -19.34
CA GLU A 147 -30.14 29.34 -18.74
C GLU A 147 -30.04 30.41 -17.62
N SER A 148 -28.95 30.43 -16.87
CA SER A 148 -28.71 31.42 -15.80
C SER A 148 -28.30 32.79 -16.36
N ILE A 149 -27.61 32.82 -17.50
CA ILE A 149 -27.28 34.05 -18.23
C ILE A 149 -28.55 34.62 -18.89
N ALA A 150 -29.37 33.77 -19.53
CA ALA A 150 -30.61 34.18 -20.19
C ALA A 150 -31.64 34.77 -19.22
N LYS A 151 -31.61 34.36 -17.95
CA LYS A 151 -32.43 34.91 -16.86
C LYS A 151 -31.83 36.18 -16.21
N SER A 152 -30.76 36.76 -16.78
CA SER A 152 -30.01 37.91 -16.26
C SER A 152 -29.57 37.77 -14.80
N THR A 153 -29.48 36.54 -14.29
CA THR A 153 -29.25 36.28 -12.86
C THR A 153 -27.77 36.38 -12.50
N VAL A 154 -26.88 36.36 -13.51
CA VAL A 154 -25.43 36.33 -13.32
C VAL A 154 -24.69 37.11 -14.40
N SER A 155 -23.61 37.82 -14.02
CA SER A 155 -22.77 38.58 -14.94
C SER A 155 -21.73 37.72 -15.67
N GLU A 156 -21.29 38.15 -16.86
CA GLU A 156 -20.25 37.47 -17.64
C GLU A 156 -18.94 37.29 -16.86
N LYS A 157 -18.54 38.28 -16.06
CA LYS A 157 -17.36 38.19 -15.17
C LYS A 157 -17.47 36.99 -14.21
N ARG A 158 -18.65 36.73 -13.66
CA ARG A 158 -18.89 35.58 -12.76
C ARG A 158 -18.89 34.26 -13.52
N VAL A 159 -19.34 34.23 -14.77
CA VAL A 159 -19.27 33.05 -15.64
C VAL A 159 -17.82 32.69 -15.96
N LEU A 160 -16.99 33.67 -16.31
CA LEU A 160 -15.55 33.45 -16.53
C LEU A 160 -14.85 32.95 -15.27
N GLN A 161 -15.19 33.52 -14.10
CA GLN A 161 -14.67 33.04 -12.81
C GLN A 161 -15.06 31.57 -12.56
N PHE A 162 -16.31 31.20 -12.83
CA PHE A 162 -16.78 29.83 -12.72
C PHE A 162 -16.04 28.87 -13.66
N GLN A 163 -15.77 29.27 -14.90
CA GLN A 163 -14.96 28.48 -15.84
C GLN A 163 -13.53 28.25 -15.33
N MET A 164 -12.92 29.28 -14.73
CA MET A 164 -11.60 29.15 -14.08
C MET A 164 -11.63 28.19 -12.89
N GLU A 165 -12.69 28.24 -12.07
CA GLU A 165 -12.90 27.28 -10.97
C GLU A 165 -13.07 25.84 -11.47
N CYS A 166 -13.76 25.64 -12.60
CA CYS A 166 -13.89 24.33 -13.26
C CYS A 166 -12.53 23.78 -13.69
N LYS A 167 -11.71 24.62 -14.33
CA LYS A 167 -10.36 24.26 -14.77
C LYS A 167 -9.46 23.91 -13.58
N GLU A 168 -9.47 24.73 -12.53
CA GLU A 168 -8.69 24.47 -11.32
C GLU A 168 -9.13 23.17 -10.62
N PHE A 169 -10.45 22.91 -10.57
CA PHE A 169 -10.97 21.67 -10.03
C PHE A 169 -10.47 20.45 -10.81
N LEU A 170 -10.51 20.48 -12.14
CA LEU A 170 -10.01 19.39 -12.98
C LEU A 170 -8.52 19.13 -12.77
N MET A 171 -7.71 20.19 -12.72
CA MET A 171 -6.28 20.07 -12.40
C MET A 171 -6.08 19.38 -11.04
N LYS A 172 -6.85 19.78 -10.01
CA LYS A 172 -6.79 19.15 -8.69
C LYS A 172 -7.22 17.67 -8.73
N VAL A 173 -8.23 17.30 -9.52
CA VAL A 173 -8.66 15.90 -9.69
C VAL A 173 -7.53 15.07 -10.30
N VAL A 174 -6.94 15.52 -11.41
CA VAL A 174 -5.83 14.83 -12.09
C VAL A 174 -4.62 14.71 -11.17
N CYS A 175 -4.20 15.80 -10.53
CA CYS A 175 -3.09 15.78 -9.57
C CYS A 175 -3.36 14.81 -8.42
N LYS A 176 -4.60 14.77 -7.91
CA LYS A 176 -4.97 13.86 -6.82
C LYS A 176 -5.02 12.39 -7.27
N LEU A 177 -5.45 12.14 -8.51
CA LEU A 177 -5.45 10.81 -9.13
C LEU A 177 -4.02 10.27 -9.24
N ILE A 178 -3.09 11.08 -9.77
CA ILE A 178 -1.66 10.75 -9.86
C ILE A 178 -1.03 10.61 -8.46
N ALA A 179 -1.37 11.49 -7.53
CA ALA A 179 -0.85 11.47 -6.17
C ALA A 179 -1.26 10.22 -5.37
N LYS A 180 -2.44 9.65 -5.68
CA LYS A 180 -2.97 8.45 -5.01
C LYS A 180 -2.68 7.16 -5.78
N ALA A 181 -2.36 7.25 -7.07
CA ALA A 181 -1.97 6.10 -7.88
C ALA A 181 -0.54 5.64 -7.53
N PRO A 182 -0.25 4.33 -7.59
CA PRO A 182 1.10 3.80 -7.39
C PRO A 182 2.07 4.12 -8.54
N ILE A 183 1.67 4.94 -9.53
CA ILE A 183 2.52 5.36 -10.65
C ILE A 183 3.79 6.12 -10.21
N GLN A 184 3.83 6.64 -8.98
CA GLN A 184 5.01 7.26 -8.40
C GLN A 184 6.16 6.26 -8.20
N TYR A 185 5.85 4.97 -8.03
CA TYR A 185 6.86 3.93 -7.90
C TYR A 185 7.45 3.61 -9.27
N SER A 186 8.79 3.58 -9.33
CA SER A 186 9.52 3.22 -10.57
C SER A 186 9.09 1.85 -11.09
N LEU A 187 8.88 0.88 -10.19
CA LEU A 187 8.39 -0.45 -10.53
C LEU A 187 7.11 -0.41 -11.38
N VAL A 188 6.10 0.36 -10.94
CA VAL A 188 4.80 0.44 -11.62
C VAL A 188 4.89 1.10 -12.98
N ARG A 189 5.80 2.07 -13.17
CA ARG A 189 5.99 2.69 -14.50
C ARG A 189 6.65 1.76 -15.51
N ASN A 190 7.47 0.81 -15.03
CA ASN A 190 8.24 -0.09 -15.89
C ASN A 190 7.60 -1.48 -16.04
N ILE A 191 6.68 -1.88 -15.15
CA ILE A 191 6.00 -3.20 -15.22
C ILE A 191 5.09 -3.34 -16.46
N ASN A 192 4.79 -2.24 -17.17
CA ASN A 192 4.11 -2.29 -18.46
C ASN A 192 4.89 -3.01 -19.57
N CYS A 193 6.15 -3.38 -19.33
CA CYS A 193 6.87 -4.34 -20.19
C CYS A 193 6.22 -5.73 -20.21
N LEU A 194 5.35 -6.04 -19.24
CA LEU A 194 4.57 -7.27 -19.20
C LEU A 194 3.27 -7.20 -20.02
N ASP A 195 2.93 -6.06 -20.62
CA ASP A 195 1.79 -5.94 -21.54
C ASP A 195 2.12 -6.65 -22.86
N PRO A 196 1.34 -7.67 -23.30
CA PRO A 196 1.60 -8.41 -24.53
C PRO A 196 1.71 -7.51 -25.77
N ARG A 197 0.98 -6.40 -25.79
CA ARG A 197 1.02 -5.43 -26.90
C ARG A 197 2.36 -4.71 -26.96
N ASN A 198 2.95 -4.37 -25.81
CA ASN A 198 4.27 -3.75 -25.73
C ASN A 198 5.38 -4.74 -26.06
N MET A 199 5.22 -6.01 -25.64
CA MET A 199 6.15 -7.09 -25.99
C MET A 199 6.26 -7.30 -27.50
N MET A 200 5.19 -7.06 -28.26
CA MET A 200 5.20 -7.16 -29.72
C MET A 200 5.64 -5.87 -30.42
N SER A 201 5.37 -4.70 -29.83
CA SER A 201 5.55 -3.42 -30.53
C SER A 201 6.98 -2.89 -30.46
N ASP A 202 7.62 -2.95 -29.28
CA ASP A 202 8.95 -2.38 -29.06
C ASP A 202 9.75 -3.26 -28.08
N HIS A 203 10.58 -4.12 -28.66
CA HIS A 203 11.36 -5.11 -27.93
C HIS A 203 12.41 -4.44 -27.04
N ASP A 204 13.16 -3.47 -27.57
CA ASP A 204 14.26 -2.81 -26.85
C ASP A 204 13.75 -1.99 -25.66
N VAL A 205 12.62 -1.28 -25.83
CA VAL A 205 11.98 -0.56 -24.73
C VAL A 205 11.47 -1.52 -23.66
N SER A 206 10.84 -2.63 -24.05
CA SER A 206 10.35 -3.64 -23.10
C SER A 206 11.48 -4.29 -22.31
N ILE A 207 12.60 -4.64 -22.96
CA ILE A 207 13.81 -5.18 -22.31
C ILE A 207 14.41 -4.14 -21.35
N THR A 208 14.54 -2.88 -21.78
CA THR A 208 15.08 -1.80 -20.94
C THR A 208 14.22 -1.56 -19.70
N LYS A 209 12.89 -1.61 -19.85
CA LYS A 209 11.95 -1.51 -18.74
C LYS A 209 12.05 -2.71 -17.79
N PHE A 210 12.15 -3.92 -18.32
CA PHE A 210 12.33 -5.12 -17.50
C PHE A 210 13.64 -5.09 -16.71
N LYS A 211 14.73 -4.59 -17.31
CA LYS A 211 16.00 -4.34 -16.58
C LYS A 211 15.78 -3.43 -15.37
N ARG A 212 15.02 -2.33 -15.51
CA ARG A 212 14.67 -1.44 -14.39
C ARG A 212 13.80 -2.11 -13.33
N VAL A 213 12.93 -3.03 -13.74
CA VAL A 213 12.14 -3.87 -12.82
C VAL A 213 13.07 -4.77 -12.01
N LEU A 214 14.01 -5.48 -12.66
CA LEU A 214 14.99 -6.33 -11.97
C LEU A 214 15.87 -5.53 -11.01
N THR A 215 16.38 -4.36 -11.40
CA THR A 215 17.11 -3.47 -10.48
C THR A 215 16.27 -3.09 -9.26
N THR A 216 14.96 -2.89 -9.43
CA THR A 216 14.08 -2.58 -8.28
C THR A 216 13.89 -3.80 -7.36
N LEU A 217 13.79 -5.00 -7.93
CA LEU A 217 13.66 -6.25 -7.17
C LEU A 217 14.95 -6.65 -6.45
N GLU A 218 16.11 -6.42 -7.06
CA GLU A 218 17.43 -6.64 -6.49
C GLU A 218 17.67 -5.71 -5.29
N ASN A 219 17.41 -4.41 -5.44
CA ASN A 219 17.46 -3.45 -4.33
C ASN A 219 16.51 -3.84 -3.17
N ALA A 220 15.38 -4.47 -3.48
CA ALA A 220 14.43 -5.00 -2.49
C ALA A 220 14.81 -6.39 -1.93
N LYS A 221 15.95 -6.94 -2.34
CA LYS A 221 16.45 -8.29 -2.00
C LYS A 221 15.45 -9.40 -2.32
N LYS A 222 14.63 -9.20 -3.36
CA LYS A 222 13.67 -10.20 -3.88
C LYS A 222 14.29 -11.11 -4.94
N VAL A 223 15.27 -10.60 -5.68
CA VAL A 223 16.05 -11.35 -6.67
C VAL A 223 17.54 -11.19 -6.34
N PRO A 224 18.34 -12.27 -6.29
CA PRO A 224 19.79 -12.17 -6.12
C PRO A 224 20.47 -11.49 -7.30
N GLU A 225 21.50 -10.67 -7.04
CA GLU A 225 22.25 -9.96 -8.08
C GLU A 225 22.77 -10.90 -9.17
N GLY A 226 23.31 -12.07 -8.79
CA GLY A 226 23.83 -13.05 -9.73
C GLY A 226 22.80 -13.70 -10.67
N GLU A 227 21.50 -13.58 -10.36
CA GLU A 227 20.43 -14.11 -11.21
C GLU A 227 19.88 -13.07 -12.20
N CYS A 228 20.14 -11.77 -11.97
CA CYS A 228 19.55 -10.68 -12.75
C CYS A 228 19.89 -10.74 -14.25
N ASP A 229 21.16 -10.94 -14.61
CA ASP A 229 21.58 -11.00 -16.02
C ASP A 229 21.00 -12.23 -16.72
N SER A 230 20.93 -13.36 -16.02
CA SER A 230 20.33 -14.59 -16.55
C SER A 230 18.83 -14.40 -16.81
N LEU A 231 18.11 -13.77 -15.89
CA LEU A 231 16.68 -13.46 -16.04
C LEU A 231 16.42 -12.47 -17.17
N LEU A 232 17.28 -11.46 -17.33
CA LEU A 232 17.18 -10.47 -18.39
C LEU A 232 17.35 -11.12 -19.78
N GLU A 233 18.31 -12.03 -19.91
CA GLU A 233 18.54 -12.76 -21.16
C GLU A 233 17.38 -13.72 -21.49
N LEU A 234 16.84 -14.42 -20.49
CA LEU A 234 15.64 -15.25 -20.67
C LEU A 234 14.43 -14.41 -21.13
N PHE A 235 14.26 -13.20 -20.56
CA PHE A 235 13.19 -12.31 -20.98
C PHE A 235 13.39 -11.79 -22.42
N ARG A 236 14.64 -11.50 -22.81
CA ARG A 236 15.00 -11.13 -24.18
C ARG A 236 14.64 -12.23 -25.17
N GLN A 237 15.07 -13.46 -24.88
CA GLN A 237 14.74 -14.64 -25.70
C GLN A 237 13.22 -14.81 -25.84
N PHE A 238 12.49 -14.69 -24.72
CA PHE A 238 11.03 -14.77 -24.72
C PHE A 238 10.38 -13.74 -25.66
N ILE A 239 10.75 -12.45 -25.54
CA ILE A 239 10.17 -11.37 -26.36
C ILE A 239 10.51 -11.55 -27.85
N MET A 240 11.69 -12.05 -28.18
CA MET A 240 12.10 -12.22 -29.58
C MET A 240 11.41 -13.41 -30.26
N GLU A 241 11.24 -14.52 -29.54
CA GLU A 241 10.77 -15.78 -30.13
C GLU A 241 9.25 -15.96 -30.04
N VAL A 242 8.66 -15.69 -28.86
CA VAL A 242 7.29 -16.13 -28.57
C VAL A 242 6.24 -15.21 -29.19
N PRO A 243 6.28 -13.87 -29.02
CA PRO A 243 5.38 -12.96 -29.72
C PRO A 243 5.44 -13.11 -31.25
N SER A 244 6.63 -13.32 -31.81
CA SER A 244 6.84 -13.53 -33.25
C SER A 244 6.18 -14.82 -33.77
N SER A 245 6.02 -15.83 -32.91
CA SER A 245 5.39 -17.11 -33.27
C SER A 245 3.86 -17.02 -33.31
N SER A 246 3.26 -16.09 -32.55
CA SER A 246 1.81 -15.88 -32.50
C SER A 246 1.46 -14.37 -32.47
N PRO A 247 1.73 -13.61 -33.55
CA PRO A 247 1.67 -12.14 -33.51
C PRO A 247 0.28 -11.58 -33.24
N SER A 248 -0.77 -12.21 -33.77
CA SER A 248 -2.16 -11.78 -33.59
C SER A 248 -2.60 -11.85 -32.12
N GLU A 249 -2.20 -12.90 -31.40
CA GLU A 249 -2.57 -13.09 -29.99
C GLU A 249 -1.97 -12.01 -29.08
N PHE A 250 -0.75 -11.54 -29.38
CA PHE A 250 -0.09 -10.49 -28.61
C PHE A 250 -0.55 -9.09 -29.00
N LYS A 251 -0.76 -8.84 -30.30
CA LYS A 251 -1.17 -7.53 -30.81
C LYS A 251 -2.62 -7.18 -30.45
N ASP A 252 -3.51 -8.15 -30.53
CA ASP A 252 -4.94 -7.97 -30.32
C ASP A 252 -5.38 -8.29 -28.88
N TYR A 253 -4.41 -8.47 -27.96
CA TYR A 253 -4.67 -8.75 -26.55
C TYR A 253 -5.51 -7.65 -25.90
N ASP A 254 -6.64 -8.02 -25.31
CA ASP A 254 -7.53 -7.11 -24.59
C ASP A 254 -7.53 -7.39 -23.08
N PRO A 255 -6.94 -6.51 -22.24
CA PRO A 255 -6.92 -6.69 -20.79
C PRO A 255 -8.31 -6.66 -20.13
N ASN A 256 -9.34 -6.14 -20.82
CA ASN A 256 -10.71 -6.14 -20.29
C ASN A 256 -11.34 -7.53 -20.36
N ASN A 257 -11.10 -8.26 -21.46
CA ASN A 257 -11.69 -9.57 -21.70
C ASN A 257 -10.81 -10.68 -21.11
N ASP A 258 -9.50 -10.61 -21.33
CA ASP A 258 -8.57 -11.67 -20.97
C ASP A 258 -7.88 -11.46 -19.62
N ARG A 259 -7.16 -12.50 -19.17
CA ARG A 259 -6.40 -12.52 -17.92
C ARG A 259 -4.90 -12.62 -18.24
N LEU A 260 -4.14 -11.60 -17.82
CA LEU A 260 -2.72 -11.51 -18.18
C LEU A 260 -1.89 -12.63 -17.54
N ASP A 261 -2.21 -13.04 -16.32
CA ASP A 261 -1.60 -14.20 -15.65
C ASP A 261 -1.83 -15.50 -16.41
N SER A 262 -3.07 -15.80 -16.81
CA SER A 262 -3.38 -16.99 -17.60
C SER A 262 -2.68 -16.97 -18.96
N PHE A 263 -2.67 -15.81 -19.63
CA PHE A 263 -2.02 -15.61 -20.92
C PHE A 263 -0.51 -15.83 -20.83
N LEU A 264 0.18 -15.14 -19.90
CA LEU A 264 1.61 -15.31 -19.72
C LEU A 264 1.97 -16.71 -19.21
N TYR A 265 1.13 -17.35 -18.40
CA TYR A 265 1.36 -18.74 -18.00
C TYR A 265 1.36 -19.70 -19.20
N LEU A 266 0.42 -19.52 -20.14
CA LEU A 266 0.35 -20.33 -21.36
C LEU A 266 1.63 -20.19 -22.21
N HIS A 267 2.10 -18.96 -22.41
CA HIS A 267 3.24 -18.69 -23.31
C HIS A 267 4.62 -18.82 -22.63
N MET A 268 4.72 -18.57 -21.33
CA MET A 268 5.96 -18.53 -20.55
C MET A 268 6.00 -19.64 -19.49
N GLY A 269 4.99 -19.72 -18.62
CA GLY A 269 4.98 -20.62 -17.46
C GLY A 269 4.92 -22.12 -17.78
N GLN A 270 4.29 -22.52 -18.89
CA GLN A 270 4.27 -23.92 -19.33
C GLN A 270 5.62 -24.41 -19.88
N LYS A 271 6.47 -23.49 -20.35
CA LYS A 271 7.75 -23.82 -20.97
C LYS A 271 8.83 -23.97 -19.90
N ARG A 272 9.47 -25.15 -19.85
CA ARG A 272 10.56 -25.42 -18.89
C ARG A 272 11.72 -24.43 -18.98
N SER A 273 11.99 -23.90 -20.17
CA SER A 273 13.05 -22.90 -20.43
C SER A 273 12.85 -21.58 -19.68
N TYR A 274 11.60 -21.19 -19.35
CA TYR A 274 11.30 -19.90 -18.73
C TYR A 274 10.81 -20.02 -17.28
N GLN A 275 11.01 -21.15 -16.60
CA GLN A 275 10.49 -21.36 -15.24
C GLN A 275 11.03 -20.36 -14.21
N SER A 276 12.33 -20.04 -14.26
CA SER A 276 12.94 -19.02 -13.38
C SER A 276 12.37 -17.63 -13.64
N LEU A 277 12.20 -17.26 -14.92
CA LEU A 277 11.56 -16.01 -15.33
C LEU A 277 10.11 -15.94 -14.87
N TRP A 278 9.35 -17.02 -15.06
CA TRP A 278 7.96 -17.12 -14.65
C TRP A 278 7.79 -16.94 -13.14
N LYS A 279 8.69 -17.47 -12.32
CA LYS A 279 8.67 -17.25 -10.86
C LYS A 279 8.67 -15.75 -10.52
N VAL A 280 9.59 -14.99 -11.11
CA VAL A 280 9.70 -13.54 -10.90
C VAL A 280 8.48 -12.80 -11.46
N VAL A 281 8.02 -13.17 -12.66
CA VAL A 281 6.83 -12.58 -13.29
C VAL A 281 5.58 -12.84 -12.44
N SER A 282 5.42 -14.04 -11.89
CA SER A 282 4.29 -14.38 -11.04
C SER A 282 4.24 -13.54 -9.77
N GLU A 283 5.38 -13.28 -9.13
CA GLU A 283 5.47 -12.37 -7.97
C GLU A 283 5.08 -10.93 -8.35
N LEU A 284 5.48 -10.46 -9.54
CA LEU A 284 5.10 -9.15 -10.05
C LEU A 284 3.60 -9.04 -10.33
N LEU A 285 2.98 -10.08 -10.88
CA LEU A 285 1.55 -10.11 -11.19
C LEU A 285 0.69 -10.11 -9.91
N ILE A 286 1.18 -10.70 -8.82
CA ILE A 286 0.52 -10.66 -7.49
C ILE A 286 0.46 -9.24 -6.92
N LEU A 287 1.37 -8.32 -7.31
CA LEU A 287 1.27 -6.91 -6.89
C LEU A 287 -0.03 -6.25 -7.39
N SER A 288 -0.62 -6.80 -8.45
CA SER A 288 -1.93 -6.42 -8.93
C SER A 288 -3.02 -7.07 -8.08
N HIS A 289 -3.38 -6.42 -6.99
CA HIS A 289 -4.60 -6.77 -6.28
C HIS A 289 -5.53 -5.55 -6.26
N GLY A 290 -6.71 -5.67 -6.91
CA GLY A 290 -7.81 -4.70 -6.86
C GLY A 290 -8.42 -4.49 -5.47
N GLN A 291 -7.76 -5.01 -4.43
CA GLN A 291 -8.04 -4.90 -3.00
C GLN A 291 -7.12 -3.87 -2.34
N ALA A 292 -6.81 -2.77 -3.02
CA ALA A 292 -6.06 -1.68 -2.40
C ALA A 292 -6.80 -1.17 -1.15
N SER A 293 -6.08 -0.97 -0.05
CA SER A 293 -6.62 -0.49 1.23
C SER A 293 -7.51 0.76 1.04
N VAL A 294 -8.58 0.84 1.83
CA VAL A 294 -9.64 1.87 1.77
C VAL A 294 -9.05 3.29 1.81
N GLU A 295 -7.87 3.47 2.41
CA GLU A 295 -7.17 4.77 2.51
C GLU A 295 -6.60 5.32 1.18
N ARG A 296 -6.48 4.47 0.15
CA ARG A 296 -6.13 4.94 -1.20
C ARG A 296 -7.33 5.56 -1.94
N GLY A 297 -8.55 5.38 -1.43
CA GLY A 297 -9.77 6.05 -1.87
C GLY A 297 -10.39 5.55 -3.18
N PHE A 298 -9.73 4.61 -3.84
CA PHE A 298 -10.18 3.95 -5.07
C PHE A 298 -10.70 2.54 -4.83
N SER A 299 -11.10 2.17 -3.60
CA SER A 299 -11.58 0.83 -3.28
C SER A 299 -13.09 0.82 -3.04
N VAL A 300 -13.80 -0.12 -3.65
CA VAL A 300 -15.23 -0.41 -3.39
C VAL A 300 -15.40 -1.24 -2.12
N ASN A 301 -14.34 -1.92 -1.66
CA ASN A 301 -14.51 -2.82 -0.52
C ASN A 301 -14.78 -2.05 0.76
N LYS A 302 -16.01 -2.26 1.24
CA LYS A 302 -16.48 -1.77 2.54
C LYS A 302 -15.90 -2.57 3.70
N GLN A 303 -15.40 -3.77 3.40
CA GLN A 303 -14.71 -4.67 4.29
C GLN A 303 -13.22 -4.42 4.13
N LEU A 304 -12.62 -3.73 5.10
CA LEU A 304 -11.19 -3.86 5.35
C LEU A 304 -10.96 -5.31 5.75
N GLU A 305 -10.09 -6.05 5.05
CA GLU A 305 -9.35 -7.08 5.76
C GLU A 305 -8.65 -6.35 6.90
N VAL A 306 -8.99 -6.71 8.13
CA VAL A 306 -8.42 -6.09 9.33
C VAL A 306 -6.91 -6.25 9.22
N GLU A 307 -6.22 -5.14 8.97
CA GLU A 307 -4.78 -5.09 8.78
C GLU A 307 -4.13 -5.75 10.02
N ASN A 308 -3.33 -6.80 9.82
CA ASN A 308 -2.67 -7.65 10.82
C ASN A 308 -3.47 -8.78 11.49
N LEU A 309 -4.21 -9.59 10.72
CA LEU A 309 -4.54 -10.94 11.18
C LEU A 309 -3.29 -11.84 11.12
N GLN A 310 -2.94 -12.49 12.22
CA GLN A 310 -1.94 -13.55 12.20
C GLN A 310 -2.45 -14.76 11.40
N GLU A 311 -1.53 -15.57 10.85
CA GLU A 311 -1.84 -16.77 10.06
C GLU A 311 -2.93 -17.65 10.70
N ARG A 312 -2.84 -17.86 12.01
CA ARG A 312 -3.84 -18.63 12.78
C ARG A 312 -5.25 -18.05 12.67
N SER A 313 -5.38 -16.73 12.68
CA SER A 313 -6.67 -16.05 12.54
C SER A 313 -7.22 -16.19 11.12
N PHE A 314 -6.34 -16.16 10.11
CA PHE A 314 -6.72 -16.36 8.71
C PHE A 314 -7.22 -17.79 8.47
N ILE A 315 -6.50 -18.80 8.96
CA ILE A 315 -6.92 -20.21 8.89
C ILE A 315 -8.27 -20.39 9.58
N ALA A 316 -8.46 -19.81 10.77
CA ALA A 316 -9.72 -19.93 11.50
C ALA A 316 -10.90 -19.29 10.75
N GLN A 317 -10.74 -18.10 10.17
CA GLN A 317 -11.79 -17.45 9.38
C GLN A 317 -12.13 -18.25 8.12
N ARG A 318 -11.11 -18.80 7.44
CA ARG A 318 -11.31 -19.62 6.25
C ARG A 318 -12.06 -20.91 6.55
N LEU A 319 -11.70 -21.60 7.64
CA LEU A 319 -12.43 -22.79 8.11
C LEU A 319 -13.91 -22.49 8.39
N VAL A 320 -14.21 -21.34 8.99
CA VAL A 320 -15.60 -20.91 9.24
C VAL A 320 -16.32 -20.64 7.91
N GLN A 321 -15.68 -19.94 6.98
CA GLN A 321 -16.26 -19.62 5.69
C GLN A 321 -16.51 -20.86 4.84
N ASP A 322 -15.55 -21.79 4.77
CA ASP A 322 -15.65 -23.05 4.04
C ASP A 322 -16.82 -23.89 4.59
N HIS A 323 -16.98 -23.95 5.91
CA HIS A 323 -18.09 -24.66 6.53
C HIS A 323 -19.44 -23.99 6.20
N VAL A 324 -19.55 -22.66 6.35
CA VAL A 324 -20.76 -21.90 6.02
C VAL A 324 -21.16 -22.08 4.56
N GLN A 325 -20.19 -22.13 3.65
CA GLN A 325 -20.43 -22.36 2.24
C GLN A 325 -20.90 -23.80 1.97
N SER A 326 -20.29 -24.79 2.65
CA SER A 326 -20.68 -26.20 2.52
C SER A 326 -22.11 -26.48 2.96
N VAL A 327 -22.62 -25.75 3.96
CA VAL A 327 -24.00 -25.91 4.47
C VAL A 327 -25.03 -25.05 3.73
N GLY A 328 -24.62 -24.27 2.72
CA GLY A 328 -25.53 -23.45 1.91
C GLY A 328 -25.92 -22.10 2.54
N GLY A 329 -25.12 -21.60 3.50
CA GLY A 329 -25.28 -20.27 4.08
C GLY A 329 -25.40 -20.25 5.60
N VAL A 330 -25.35 -19.03 6.17
CA VAL A 330 -25.27 -18.83 7.63
C VAL A 330 -26.50 -19.34 8.38
N LEU A 331 -27.68 -19.29 7.75
CA LEU A 331 -28.94 -19.73 8.35
C LEU A 331 -29.09 -21.26 8.42
N ALA A 332 -28.29 -21.99 7.64
CA ALA A 332 -28.33 -23.46 7.58
C ALA A 332 -27.30 -24.13 8.51
N VAL A 333 -26.48 -23.34 9.23
CA VAL A 333 -25.51 -23.88 10.19
C VAL A 333 -26.24 -24.39 11.43
N SER A 334 -26.23 -25.72 11.63
CA SER A 334 -26.85 -26.34 12.80
C SER A 334 -26.14 -25.95 14.10
N ILE A 335 -26.86 -25.32 15.03
CA ILE A 335 -26.33 -24.96 16.36
C ILE A 335 -26.41 -26.20 17.25
N ASN A 336 -25.30 -26.94 17.32
CA ASN A 336 -25.20 -28.15 18.14
C ASN A 336 -24.65 -27.85 19.55
N LYS A 337 -24.90 -28.76 20.49
CA LYS A 337 -24.43 -28.64 21.89
C LYS A 337 -22.89 -28.48 22.00
N PRO A 338 -22.05 -29.17 21.19
CA PRO A 338 -20.62 -28.92 21.15
C PRO A 338 -20.22 -27.49 20.75
N LEU A 339 -20.90 -26.89 19.78
CA LEU A 339 -20.63 -25.52 19.33
C LEU A 339 -20.95 -24.51 20.44
N LEU A 340 -22.07 -24.71 21.15
CA LEU A 340 -22.46 -23.89 22.30
C LEU A 340 -21.43 -24.00 23.44
N LEU A 341 -20.95 -25.20 23.75
CA LEU A 341 -19.90 -25.42 24.75
C LEU A 341 -18.57 -24.78 24.33
N SER A 342 -18.20 -24.87 23.05
CA SER A 342 -16.99 -24.24 22.52
C SER A 342 -17.05 -22.71 22.59
N ALA A 343 -18.21 -22.12 22.28
CA ALA A 343 -18.45 -20.68 22.39
C ALA A 343 -18.38 -20.20 23.84
N ALA A 344 -19.00 -20.93 24.78
CA ALA A 344 -18.94 -20.63 26.22
C ALA A 344 -17.49 -20.65 26.75
N GLY A 345 -16.66 -21.58 26.28
CA GLY A 345 -15.25 -21.70 26.65
C GLY A 345 -14.30 -20.77 25.90
N ALA A 346 -14.76 -20.02 24.89
CA ALA A 346 -13.88 -19.26 23.99
C ALA A 346 -13.07 -18.19 24.73
N ARG A 347 -13.69 -17.48 25.69
CA ARG A 347 -13.01 -16.47 26.50
C ARG A 347 -11.88 -17.07 27.34
N GLN A 348 -12.11 -18.24 27.95
CA GLN A 348 -11.09 -18.92 28.74
C GLN A 348 -9.93 -19.39 27.88
N LYS A 349 -10.21 -19.98 26.71
CA LYS A 349 -9.18 -20.36 25.73
C LYS A 349 -8.34 -19.17 25.27
N TYR A 350 -8.98 -18.01 25.07
CA TYR A 350 -8.28 -16.77 24.71
C TYR A 350 -7.35 -16.29 25.83
N LEU A 351 -7.80 -16.30 27.09
CA LEU A 351 -6.96 -15.95 28.23
C LEU A 351 -5.76 -16.90 28.38
N SER A 352 -5.97 -18.21 28.27
CA SER A 352 -4.88 -19.19 28.30
C SER A 352 -3.88 -18.97 27.17
N TYR A 353 -4.34 -18.62 25.97
CA TYR A 353 -3.46 -18.28 24.85
C TYR A 353 -2.63 -17.01 25.14
N LEU A 354 -3.23 -15.96 25.72
CA LEU A 354 -2.48 -14.76 26.09
C LEU A 354 -1.39 -15.04 27.13
N ASP A 355 -1.68 -15.91 28.11
CA ASP A 355 -0.69 -16.31 29.11
C ASP A 355 0.44 -17.15 28.49
N GLU A 356 0.11 -18.05 27.56
CA GLU A 356 1.12 -18.82 26.82
C GLU A 356 2.01 -17.90 25.97
N GLN A 357 1.44 -16.90 25.30
CA GLN A 357 2.20 -15.91 24.53
C GLN A 357 3.12 -15.08 25.41
N LYS A 358 2.69 -14.69 26.61
CA LYS A 358 3.55 -14.01 27.58
C LYS A 358 4.72 -14.90 27.99
N ARG A 359 4.45 -16.17 28.32
CA ARG A 359 5.50 -17.14 28.70
C ARG A 359 6.52 -17.35 27.58
N LYS A 360 6.07 -17.50 26.33
CA LYS A 360 6.95 -17.64 25.16
C LYS A 360 7.85 -16.42 24.96
N LYS A 361 7.30 -15.21 25.06
CA LYS A 361 8.10 -13.97 24.97
C LYS A 361 9.14 -13.86 26.09
N THR A 362 8.78 -14.28 27.31
CA THR A 362 9.73 -14.29 28.43
C THR A 362 10.83 -15.33 28.21
N SER A 363 10.49 -16.56 27.77
CA SER A 363 11.48 -17.60 27.50
C SER A 363 12.40 -17.25 26.33
N GLU A 364 11.85 -16.71 25.23
CA GLU A 364 12.62 -16.23 24.08
C GLU A 364 13.58 -15.10 24.47
N GLY A 365 13.14 -14.17 25.33
CA GLY A 365 13.99 -13.10 25.83
C GLY A 365 15.13 -13.59 26.72
N VAL A 366 14.90 -14.63 27.52
CA VAL A 366 15.95 -15.28 28.33
C VAL A 366 16.93 -16.05 27.43
N GLU A 367 16.43 -16.78 26.45
CA GLU A 367 17.24 -17.54 25.50
C GLU A 367 18.11 -16.63 24.62
N LEU A 368 17.57 -15.49 24.18
CA LEU A 368 18.31 -14.48 23.43
C LEU A 368 19.45 -13.88 24.25
N LYS A 369 19.20 -13.48 25.50
CA LYS A 369 20.25 -12.97 26.40
C LYS A 369 21.33 -14.00 26.68
N ARG A 370 20.94 -15.26 26.88
CA ARG A 370 21.91 -16.36 27.06
C ARG A 370 22.75 -16.57 25.81
N LYS A 371 22.15 -16.46 24.62
CA LYS A 371 22.87 -16.56 23.35
C LYS A 371 23.87 -15.40 23.16
N GLU A 372 23.46 -14.17 23.47
CA GLU A 372 24.34 -12.99 23.43
C GLU A 372 25.57 -13.16 24.34
N LEU A 373 25.37 -13.63 25.58
CA LEU A 373 26.46 -13.90 26.51
C LEU A 373 27.39 -15.04 26.02
N VAL A 374 26.85 -16.07 25.36
CA VAL A 374 27.66 -17.15 24.77
C VAL A 374 28.50 -16.63 23.59
N ASP A 375 27.91 -15.81 22.72
CA ASP A 375 28.62 -15.22 21.57
C ASP A 375 29.72 -14.26 22.05
N GLU A 376 29.46 -13.45 23.08
CA GLU A 376 30.46 -12.59 23.72
C GLU A 376 31.61 -13.42 24.31
N LEU A 377 31.29 -14.50 25.01
CA LEU A 377 32.29 -15.39 25.60
C LEU A 377 33.21 -16.00 24.54
N ASP A 378 32.66 -16.42 23.40
CA ASP A 378 33.45 -17.01 22.31
C ASP A 378 34.35 -15.98 21.63
N GLU A 379 33.89 -14.75 21.45
CA GLU A 379 34.73 -13.65 20.93
C GLU A 379 35.87 -13.30 21.88
N LEU A 380 35.61 -13.22 23.19
CA LEU A 380 36.65 -13.00 24.19
C LEU A 380 37.68 -14.15 24.20
N LYS A 381 37.23 -15.41 24.09
CA LYS A 381 38.11 -16.58 23.96
C LYS A 381 38.97 -16.56 22.69
N LYS A 382 38.41 -16.11 21.55
CA LYS A 382 39.18 -15.94 20.31
C LYS A 382 40.25 -14.85 20.46
N LYS A 383 39.91 -13.70 21.07
CA LYS A 383 40.86 -12.61 21.33
C LYS A 383 41.99 -13.07 22.24
N ARG A 384 41.69 -13.83 23.30
CA ARG A 384 42.69 -14.46 24.18
C ARG A 384 43.65 -15.35 23.39
N ARG A 385 43.12 -16.27 22.57
CA ARG A 385 43.95 -17.17 21.74
C ARG A 385 44.88 -16.41 20.78
N ARG A 386 44.43 -15.30 20.20
CA ARG A 386 45.28 -14.45 19.34
C ARG A 386 46.42 -13.80 20.12
N LEU A 387 46.13 -13.25 21.31
CA LEU A 387 47.16 -12.68 22.17
C LEU A 387 48.17 -13.74 22.63
N ASP A 388 47.73 -14.96 22.93
CA ASP A 388 48.62 -16.07 23.30
C ASP A 388 49.61 -16.36 22.16
N SER A 389 49.12 -16.51 20.93
CA SER A 389 49.98 -16.71 19.75
C SER A 389 50.93 -15.53 19.49
N ASP A 390 50.46 -14.30 19.68
CA ASP A 390 51.28 -13.10 19.53
C ASP A 390 52.41 -13.03 20.56
N VAL A 391 52.12 -13.35 21.82
CA VAL A 391 53.12 -13.39 22.89
C VAL A 391 54.16 -14.46 22.58
N ASP A 392 53.74 -15.67 22.21
CA ASP A 392 54.64 -16.77 21.85
C ASP A 392 55.56 -16.40 20.68
N ASN A 393 55.01 -15.76 19.64
CA ASN A 393 55.79 -15.34 18.48
C ASN A 393 56.80 -14.22 18.83
N LEU A 394 56.39 -13.26 19.65
CA LEU A 394 57.26 -12.16 20.10
C LEU A 394 58.40 -12.67 20.98
N VAL A 395 58.13 -13.63 21.86
CA VAL A 395 59.16 -14.27 22.70
C VAL A 395 60.14 -15.06 21.85
N LYS A 396 59.67 -15.90 20.92
CA LYS A 396 60.55 -16.63 19.98
C LYS A 396 61.44 -15.69 19.17
N SER A 397 60.85 -14.63 18.63
CA SER A 397 61.59 -13.61 17.88
C SER A 397 62.62 -12.89 18.75
N ALA A 398 62.27 -12.60 20.01
CA ALA A 398 63.19 -11.99 20.96
C ALA A 398 64.37 -12.92 21.32
N ASP A 399 64.12 -14.23 21.47
CA ASP A 399 65.15 -15.24 21.73
C ASP A 399 66.08 -15.41 20.52
N GLU A 400 65.55 -15.42 19.29
CA GLU A 400 66.36 -15.46 18.06
C GLU A 400 67.28 -14.24 17.93
N PHE A 401 66.79 -13.04 18.27
CA PHE A 401 67.62 -11.83 18.25
C PHE A 401 68.65 -11.82 19.39
N ALA A 402 68.37 -12.45 20.53
CA ALA A 402 69.35 -12.63 21.59
C ALA A 402 70.48 -13.56 21.14
N GLN A 403 70.14 -14.71 20.53
CA GLN A 403 71.14 -15.65 20.00
C GLN A 403 72.01 -15.00 18.90
N LYS A 404 71.40 -14.26 17.97
CA LYS A 404 72.14 -13.50 16.94
C LYS A 404 73.07 -12.45 17.53
N ALA A 405 72.74 -11.89 18.69
CA ALA A 405 73.61 -10.95 19.38
C ALA A 405 74.86 -11.65 19.94
N GLU A 406 74.69 -12.83 20.53
CA GLU A 406 75.78 -13.67 21.04
C GLU A 406 76.73 -14.08 19.92
N ASP A 407 76.18 -14.53 18.78
CA ASP A 407 76.98 -15.02 17.65
C ASP A 407 77.75 -13.91 16.92
N THR A 408 77.22 -12.68 16.89
CA THR A 408 77.79 -11.57 16.09
C THR A 408 78.47 -10.48 16.92
N GLY A 409 78.33 -10.50 18.24
CA GLY A 409 78.85 -9.47 19.16
C GLY A 409 78.23 -8.08 18.99
N LYS A 410 77.15 -7.93 18.19
CA LYS A 410 76.53 -6.63 17.89
C LYS A 410 75.41 -6.31 18.89
N LEU A 411 75.65 -5.31 19.74
CA LEU A 411 74.71 -4.87 20.78
C LEU A 411 73.34 -4.40 20.25
N VAL A 412 73.27 -3.98 18.98
CA VAL A 412 72.02 -3.55 18.32
C VAL A 412 70.93 -4.64 18.35
N TRP A 413 71.32 -5.92 18.32
CA TRP A 413 70.38 -7.04 18.38
C TRP A 413 69.76 -7.24 19.77
N ILE A 414 70.51 -6.94 20.84
CA ILE A 414 69.98 -6.92 22.22
C ILE A 414 68.93 -5.82 22.39
N THR A 415 69.17 -4.63 21.81
CA THR A 415 68.17 -3.55 21.84
C THR A 415 66.87 -3.97 21.17
N LYS A 416 66.94 -4.69 20.04
CA LYS A 416 65.75 -5.23 19.36
C LYS A 416 65.07 -6.35 20.17
N SER A 417 65.83 -7.28 20.75
CA SER A 417 65.30 -8.33 21.64
C SER A 417 64.55 -7.73 22.84
N ASN A 418 65.14 -6.75 23.53
CA ASN A 418 64.54 -6.08 24.68
C ASN A 418 63.27 -5.30 24.31
N SER A 419 63.23 -4.70 23.11
CA SER A 419 62.01 -4.04 22.59
C SER A 419 60.87 -5.06 22.46
N LEU A 420 61.11 -6.20 21.81
CA LEU A 420 60.11 -7.26 21.63
C LEU A 420 59.66 -7.87 22.96
N ARG A 421 60.56 -8.04 23.94
CA ARG A 421 60.21 -8.50 25.30
C ARG A 421 59.31 -7.52 26.04
N ARG A 422 59.50 -6.21 25.89
CA ARG A 422 58.58 -5.20 26.46
C ARG A 422 57.19 -5.31 25.83
N THR A 423 57.12 -5.39 24.50
CA THR A 423 55.85 -5.56 23.78
C THR A 423 55.14 -6.86 24.17
N ALA A 424 55.88 -7.96 24.35
CA ALA A 424 55.32 -9.23 24.82
C ALA A 424 54.71 -9.08 26.23
N LYS A 425 55.40 -8.40 27.15
CA LYS A 425 54.92 -8.14 28.51
C LYS A 425 53.67 -7.27 28.53
N GLU A 426 53.58 -6.27 27.67
CA GLU A 426 52.36 -5.44 27.51
C GLU A 426 51.17 -6.28 27.02
N LYS A 427 51.38 -7.14 26.01
CA LYS A 427 50.34 -8.06 25.52
C LYS A 427 49.93 -9.11 26.57
N GLU A 428 50.84 -9.52 27.44
CA GLU A 428 50.55 -10.45 28.54
C GLU A 428 49.69 -9.83 29.65
N ILE A 429 49.86 -8.52 29.92
CA ILE A 429 48.94 -7.77 30.80
C ILE A 429 47.54 -7.73 30.17
N ALA A 430 47.45 -7.38 28.88
CA ALA A 430 46.17 -7.37 28.16
C ALA A 430 45.48 -8.74 28.11
N ARG A 431 46.25 -9.83 28.05
CA ARG A 431 45.75 -11.21 28.17
C ARG A 431 45.11 -11.45 29.54
N LYS A 432 45.76 -11.05 30.63
CA LYS A 432 45.22 -11.22 32.00
C LYS A 432 43.93 -10.42 32.21
N ASP A 433 43.85 -9.22 31.66
CA ASP A 433 42.62 -8.42 31.69
C ASP A 433 41.46 -9.10 30.94
N LEU A 434 41.75 -9.74 29.81
CA LEU A 434 40.76 -10.55 29.08
C LEU A 434 40.34 -11.81 29.85
N GLU A 435 41.24 -12.45 30.57
CA GLU A 435 40.90 -13.60 31.43
C GLU A 435 39.94 -13.21 32.56
N CYS A 436 40.13 -12.02 33.16
CA CYS A 436 39.20 -11.47 34.14
C CYS A 436 37.81 -11.20 33.52
N LYS A 437 37.76 -10.61 32.31
CA LYS A 437 36.50 -10.38 31.59
C LYS A 437 35.78 -11.69 31.24
N ILE A 438 36.53 -12.70 30.79
CA ILE A 438 35.99 -14.04 30.52
C ILE A 438 35.39 -14.65 31.78
N ALA A 439 36.05 -14.53 32.93
CA ALA A 439 35.55 -15.04 34.20
C ALA A 439 34.23 -14.37 34.62
N ASN A 440 34.11 -13.06 34.43
CA ASN A 440 32.88 -12.31 34.71
C ASN A 440 31.71 -12.77 33.82
N VAL A 441 31.92 -12.89 32.50
CA VAL A 441 30.89 -13.36 31.56
C VAL A 441 30.47 -14.81 31.86
N VAL A 442 31.40 -15.67 32.30
CA VAL A 442 31.09 -17.03 32.75
C VAL A 442 30.24 -17.05 34.02
N ASP A 443 30.46 -16.13 34.96
CA ASP A 443 29.66 -16.02 36.17
C ASP A 443 28.25 -15.47 35.86
N GLU A 444 28.13 -14.53 34.93
CA GLU A 444 26.83 -14.05 34.43
C GLU A 444 26.04 -15.16 33.72
N LEU A 445 26.71 -16.00 32.91
CA LEU A 445 26.10 -17.16 32.27
C LEU A 445 25.60 -18.24 33.24
N LYS A 446 26.16 -18.33 34.45
CA LYS A 446 25.67 -19.25 35.49
C LYS A 446 24.43 -18.73 36.21
N LYS A 447 24.20 -17.41 36.15
CA LYS A 447 23.08 -16.72 36.81
C LYS A 447 21.88 -16.49 35.86
N ALA A 448 22.13 -16.48 34.55
CA ALA A 448 21.14 -16.40 33.49
C ALA A 448 20.54 -17.77 33.15
#